data_AF-A0AAE4C9S5-F1
#
_entry.id   AF-A0AAE4C9S5-F1
#
_cell.length_a   1.000
_cell.length_b   1.000
_cell.length_c   1.000
_cell.angle_alpha   90.00
_cell.angle_beta   90.00
_cell.angle_gamma   90.00
#
_symmetry.space_group_name_H-M   'P 1'
#
loop_
_entity.id
_entity.type
_entity.pdbx_description
1 polymer ?
#
loop_
_entity_poly.entity_id
_entity_poly.type
_entity_poly.pdbx_seq_one_letter_code
_entity_poly.pdbx_strand_id
1 'polypeptide(L)'
;MDTSFFGDRPLETPAMPGAFTRLAELVAGRFQGRVHLISKAGPEVERNTRDRLHHHDFFTRTGVPAENVHVVRERRDKAAVCTRLGITHSIDDRPDVLAHLTTVPHRYLMGSPHVPDWGTLAMLCQQQDPKP
;
A
#
# COMPACT_ATOMS: atom_id res chain seq x y z
N MET A 1 13.37 0.70 -7.66
CA MET A 1 13.37 2.00 -6.98
C MET A 1 13.07 1.80 -5.50
N ASP A 2 13.93 2.34 -4.66
CA ASP A 2 13.93 2.25 -3.20
C ASP A 2 12.92 3.26 -2.62
N THR A 3 12.25 2.94 -1.51
CA THR A 3 11.29 3.84 -0.85
C THR A 3 11.99 4.90 0.00
N SER A 4 13.21 5.29 -0.39
CA SER A 4 13.98 6.37 0.22
C SER A 4 13.40 7.72 -0.18
N PHE A 5 12.19 8.01 0.29
CA PHE A 5 11.52 9.33 0.23
C PHE A 5 11.75 10.13 1.51
N PHE A 6 12.78 9.80 2.27
CA PHE A 6 13.14 10.52 3.47
C PHE A 6 14.42 11.30 3.18
N GLY A 7 14.26 12.53 2.68
CA GLY A 7 15.32 13.54 2.78
C GLY A 7 15.53 13.92 4.25
N ASP A 8 16.26 15.00 4.52
CA ASP A 8 16.63 15.42 5.89
C ASP A 8 15.43 15.68 6.83
N ARG A 9 14.21 15.79 6.29
CA ARG A 9 12.96 16.04 7.03
C ARG A 9 11.83 15.09 6.61
N PRO A 10 11.90 13.80 6.99
CA PRO A 10 10.94 12.77 6.59
C PRO A 10 9.47 13.09 6.94
N LEU A 11 9.25 13.87 8.00
CA LEU A 11 7.92 14.25 8.48
C LEU A 11 7.25 15.33 7.61
N GLU A 12 8.03 16.14 6.89
CA GLU A 12 7.50 17.31 6.15
C GLU A 12 7.08 16.99 4.71
N THR A 13 7.44 15.82 4.19
CA THR A 13 7.07 15.45 2.82
C THR A 13 5.53 15.47 2.69
N PRO A 14 4.95 16.21 1.72
CA PRO A 14 3.50 16.33 1.63
C PRO A 14 2.84 15.00 1.20
N ALA A 15 1.54 14.88 1.45
CA ALA A 15 0.72 13.85 0.80
C ALA A 15 0.52 14.19 -0.69
N MET A 16 0.27 13.17 -1.51
CA MET A 16 -0.17 13.43 -2.89
C MET A 16 -1.44 14.30 -2.88
N PRO A 17 -1.54 15.32 -3.76
CA PRO A 17 -2.70 16.19 -3.81
C PRO A 17 -4.00 15.40 -3.92
N GLY A 18 -4.96 15.71 -3.04
CA GLY A 18 -6.28 15.06 -3.00
C GLY A 18 -6.33 13.67 -2.36
N ALA A 19 -5.19 13.05 -2.01
CA ALA A 19 -5.17 11.68 -1.49
C ALA A 19 -6.04 11.52 -0.22
N PHE A 20 -5.97 12.46 0.72
CA PHE A 20 -6.70 12.35 1.99
C PHE A 20 -8.21 12.53 1.77
N THR A 21 -8.61 13.48 0.91
CA THR A 21 -10.00 13.68 0.52
C THR A 21 -10.59 12.42 -0.12
N ARG A 22 -9.86 11.79 -1.05
CA ARG A 22 -10.31 10.56 -1.68
C ARG A 22 -10.40 9.39 -0.70
N LEU A 23 -9.42 9.25 0.21
CA LEU A 23 -9.51 8.23 1.26
C LEU A 23 -10.73 8.45 2.16
N ALA A 24 -11.03 9.69 2.56
CA ALA A 24 -12.21 10.01 3.34
C ALA A 24 -13.52 9.63 2.63
N GLU A 25 -13.64 9.94 1.33
CA GLU A 25 -14.78 9.54 0.50
C GLU A 25 -14.94 8.00 0.43
N LEU A 26 -13.83 7.27 0.27
CA LEU A 26 -13.84 5.81 0.22
C LEU A 26 -14.24 5.18 1.56
N VAL A 27 -13.70 5.71 2.66
CA VAL A 27 -14.00 5.29 4.03
C VAL A 27 -15.48 5.51 4.35
N ALA A 28 -16.01 6.71 4.10
CA ALA A 28 -17.39 7.06 4.42
C ALA A 28 -18.41 6.40 3.48
N GLY A 29 -18.02 6.14 2.23
CA GLY A 29 -18.89 5.63 1.19
C GLY A 29 -18.86 4.12 1.04
N ARG A 30 -18.55 3.66 -0.17
CA ARG A 30 -18.74 2.28 -0.65
C ARG A 30 -18.06 1.20 0.21
N PHE A 31 -16.99 1.55 0.91
CA PHE A 31 -16.19 0.61 1.70
C PHE A 31 -16.52 0.64 3.20
N GLN A 32 -17.27 1.64 3.68
CA GLN A 32 -17.82 1.70 5.04
C GLN A 32 -16.76 1.40 6.12
N GLY A 33 -15.67 2.16 6.14
CA GLY A 33 -14.57 1.98 7.09
C GLY A 33 -13.56 0.87 6.76
N ARG A 34 -13.86 0.00 5.79
CA ARG A 34 -12.97 -1.13 5.39
C ARG A 34 -11.90 -0.71 4.39
N VAL A 35 -11.19 0.35 4.73
CA VAL A 35 -10.03 0.87 3.98
C VAL A 35 -8.78 0.60 4.80
N HIS A 36 -7.78 -0.02 4.18
CA HIS A 36 -6.55 -0.45 4.83
C HIS A 36 -5.32 0.12 4.12
N LEU A 37 -4.34 0.55 4.90
CA LEU A 37 -3.02 0.92 4.40
C LEU A 37 -2.06 -0.25 4.65
N ILE A 38 -1.53 -0.85 3.57
CA ILE A 38 -0.62 -2.00 3.66
C ILE A 38 0.71 -1.60 3.03
N SER A 39 1.75 -1.41 3.84
CA SER A 39 3.06 -0.91 3.42
C SER A 39 4.17 -1.93 3.64
N LYS A 40 5.16 -1.96 2.74
CA LYS A 40 6.41 -2.71 2.95
C LYS A 40 7.43 -1.75 3.56
N ALA A 41 7.89 -2.02 4.77
CA ALA A 41 8.87 -1.18 5.44
C ALA A 41 9.80 -1.99 6.36
N GLY A 42 11.05 -1.54 6.48
CA GLY A 42 11.93 -1.93 7.59
C GLY A 42 11.55 -1.21 8.89
N PRO A 43 12.10 -1.62 10.06
CA PRO A 43 11.67 -1.09 11.35
C PRO A 43 11.79 0.43 11.51
N GLU A 44 12.85 1.04 10.97
CA GLU A 44 13.04 2.49 11.03
C GLU A 44 12.04 3.25 10.15
N VAL A 45 11.88 2.81 8.89
CA VAL A 45 10.90 3.37 7.97
C VAL A 45 9.48 3.22 8.52
N GLU A 46 9.17 2.10 9.17
CA GLU A 46 7.89 1.88 9.83
C GLU A 46 7.62 2.94 10.92
N ARG A 47 8.59 3.20 11.81
CA ARG A 47 8.45 4.24 12.84
C ARG A 47 8.21 5.61 12.22
N ASN A 48 9.08 6.02 11.30
CA ASN A 48 8.95 7.32 10.62
C ASN A 48 7.62 7.45 9.86
N THR A 49 7.15 6.36 9.25
CA THR A 49 5.84 6.34 8.57
C THR A 49 4.71 6.56 9.57
N ARG A 50 4.73 5.89 10.71
CA ARG A 50 3.68 6.06 11.75
C ARG A 50 3.69 7.49 12.30
N ASP A 51 4.86 8.02 12.64
CA ASP A 51 5.01 9.39 13.13
C ASP A 51 4.48 10.41 12.12
N ARG A 52 4.76 10.19 10.83
CA ARG A 52 4.23 11.01 9.74
C ARG A 52 2.70 10.89 9.62
N LEU A 53 2.10 9.71 9.76
CA LEU A 53 0.65 9.56 9.75
C LEU A 53 0.00 10.37 10.88
N HIS A 54 0.59 10.36 12.07
CA HIS A 54 0.15 11.19 13.19
C HIS A 54 0.36 12.69 12.93
N HIS A 55 1.56 13.08 12.47
CA HIS A 55 1.90 14.47 12.21
C HIS A 55 0.96 15.15 11.20
N HIS A 56 0.49 14.40 10.21
CA HIS A 56 -0.42 14.91 9.17
C HIS A 56 -1.90 14.77 9.50
N ASP A 57 -2.25 14.39 10.74
CA ASP A 57 -3.61 14.08 11.19
C ASP A 57 -4.33 13.07 10.28
N PHE A 58 -3.59 12.10 9.74
CA PHE A 58 -4.08 11.17 8.72
C PHE A 58 -5.37 10.46 9.17
N PHE A 59 -5.38 9.91 10.38
CA PHE A 59 -6.52 9.13 10.88
C PHE A 59 -7.78 9.98 11.01
N THR A 60 -7.67 11.19 11.56
CA THR A 60 -8.79 12.13 11.69
C THR A 60 -9.27 12.64 10.33
N ARG A 61 -8.35 12.96 9.43
CA ARG A 61 -8.69 13.55 8.12
C ARG A 61 -9.24 12.53 7.12
N THR A 62 -8.86 11.26 7.24
CA THR A 62 -9.28 10.19 6.31
C THR A 62 -10.34 9.26 6.90
N GLY A 63 -10.47 9.20 8.22
CA GLY A 63 -11.32 8.24 8.92
C GLY A 63 -10.79 6.79 8.88
N VAL A 64 -9.59 6.55 8.35
CA VAL A 64 -8.96 5.22 8.39
C VAL A 64 -8.60 4.89 9.85
N PRO A 65 -9.03 3.74 10.40
CA PRO A 65 -8.63 3.32 11.74
C PRO A 65 -7.13 3.05 11.86
N ALA A 66 -6.52 3.32 13.01
CA ALA A 66 -5.08 3.10 13.21
C ALA A 66 -4.69 1.61 13.09
N GLU A 67 -5.58 0.72 13.53
CA GLU A 67 -5.48 -0.74 13.39
C GLU A 67 -5.55 -1.22 11.94
N ASN A 68 -6.01 -0.37 11.01
CA ASN A 68 -6.03 -0.68 9.58
C ASN A 68 -4.71 -0.35 8.86
N VAL A 69 -3.66 0.00 9.61
CA VAL A 69 -2.30 0.19 9.09
C VAL A 69 -1.45 -1.07 9.33
N HIS A 70 -1.16 -1.78 8.25
CA HIS A 70 -0.40 -3.03 8.24
C HIS A 70 0.97 -2.80 7.64
N VAL A 71 2.01 -3.28 8.30
CA VAL A 71 3.39 -3.24 7.80
C VAL A 71 3.89 -4.65 7.59
N VAL A 72 4.45 -4.90 6.41
CA VAL A 72 5.09 -6.17 6.04
C VAL A 72 6.58 -5.96 5.75
N ARG A 73 7.36 -7.05 5.80
CA ARG A 73 8.81 -6.99 5.54
C ARG A 73 9.13 -7.22 4.06
N GLU A 74 8.45 -8.15 3.41
CA GLU A 74 8.56 -8.36 1.97
C GLU A 74 7.31 -7.91 1.22
N ARG A 75 7.46 -7.55 -0.05
CA ARG A 75 6.34 -7.09 -0.89
C ARG A 75 5.31 -8.19 -1.11
N ARG A 76 5.76 -9.43 -1.30
CA ARG A 76 4.91 -10.61 -1.45
C ARG A 76 4.03 -10.86 -0.22
N ASP A 77 4.48 -10.48 0.97
CA ASP A 77 3.75 -10.71 2.21
C ASP A 77 2.46 -9.88 2.30
N LYS A 78 2.32 -8.83 1.48
CA LYS A 78 1.04 -8.12 1.33
C LYS A 78 -0.09 -9.08 0.91
N ALA A 79 0.21 -10.12 0.14
CA ALA A 79 -0.78 -11.10 -0.31
C ALA A 79 -1.47 -11.80 0.87
N ALA A 80 -0.70 -12.28 1.86
CA ALA A 80 -1.25 -12.93 3.04
C ALA A 80 -2.15 -11.99 3.87
N VAL A 81 -1.75 -10.72 3.99
CA VAL A 81 -2.57 -9.68 4.65
C VAL A 81 -3.87 -9.45 3.87
N CYS A 82 -3.78 -9.30 2.55
CA CYS A 82 -4.94 -9.10 1.68
C CYS A 82 -5.93 -10.27 1.76
N THR A 83 -5.44 -11.52 1.74
CA THR A 83 -6.28 -12.71 1.89
C THR A 83 -6.97 -12.74 3.26
N ARG A 84 -6.22 -12.51 4.35
CA ARG A 84 -6.77 -12.50 5.72
C ARG A 84 -7.86 -11.45 5.93
N LEU A 85 -7.71 -10.28 5.32
CA LEU A 85 -8.65 -9.17 5.46
C LEU A 85 -9.79 -9.20 4.40
N GLY A 86 -9.74 -10.11 3.43
CA GLY A 86 -10.71 -10.16 2.33
C GLY A 86 -10.65 -8.93 1.42
N ILE A 87 -9.44 -8.41 1.14
CA ILE A 87 -9.25 -7.22 0.29
C ILE A 87 -9.74 -7.50 -1.13
N THR A 88 -10.63 -6.64 -1.62
CA THR A 88 -11.22 -6.77 -2.96
C THR A 88 -10.57 -5.83 -3.99
N HIS A 89 -10.07 -4.68 -3.53
CA HIS A 89 -9.47 -3.65 -4.37
C HIS A 89 -8.10 -3.28 -3.81
N SER A 90 -7.06 -3.28 -4.65
CA SER A 90 -5.72 -2.84 -4.31
C SER A 90 -5.23 -1.78 -5.29
N ILE A 91 -4.65 -0.72 -4.76
CA ILE A 91 -4.02 0.37 -5.51
C ILE A 91 -2.56 0.42 -5.08
N ASP A 92 -1.63 0.22 -6.00
CA ASP A 92 -0.19 0.26 -5.74
C ASP A 92 0.52 0.82 -6.98
N ASP A 93 1.63 1.51 -6.81
CA ASP A 93 2.44 2.05 -7.90
C ASP A 93 3.42 1.00 -8.46
N ARG A 94 3.46 -0.19 -7.86
CA ARG A 94 4.40 -1.23 -8.27
C ARG A 94 3.71 -2.45 -8.87
N PRO A 95 4.09 -2.82 -10.12
CA PRO A 95 3.51 -3.99 -10.76
C PRO A 95 3.93 -5.31 -10.09
N ASP A 96 5.11 -5.39 -9.47
CA ASP A 96 5.58 -6.57 -8.72
C ASP A 96 4.69 -6.87 -7.51
N VAL A 97 4.29 -5.84 -6.76
CA VAL A 97 3.33 -5.98 -5.65
C VAL A 97 2.01 -6.53 -6.16
N LEU A 98 1.42 -5.89 -7.18
CA LEU A 98 0.11 -6.28 -7.71
C LEU A 98 0.10 -7.69 -8.33
N ALA A 99 1.23 -8.12 -8.89
CA ALA A 99 1.39 -9.49 -9.39
C ALA A 99 1.26 -10.54 -8.29
N HIS A 100 1.70 -10.25 -7.05
CA HIS A 100 1.54 -11.16 -5.91
C HIS A 100 0.12 -11.23 -5.33
N LEU A 101 -0.73 -10.23 -5.59
CA LEU A 101 -2.08 -10.13 -5.03
C LEU A 101 -3.10 -10.96 -5.83
N THR A 102 -2.80 -12.24 -6.06
CA THR A 102 -3.60 -13.13 -6.93
C THR A 102 -5.03 -13.36 -6.43
N THR A 103 -5.29 -13.18 -5.13
CA THR A 103 -6.63 -13.28 -4.54
C THR A 103 -7.42 -11.97 -4.58
N VAL A 104 -6.82 -10.86 -5.01
CA VAL A 104 -7.47 -9.54 -5.08
C VAL A 104 -8.02 -9.33 -6.49
N PRO A 105 -9.35 -9.28 -6.68
CA PRO A 105 -9.97 -9.23 -8.00
C PRO A 105 -9.71 -7.90 -8.74
N HIS A 106 -9.63 -6.78 -8.02
CA HIS A 106 -9.45 -5.46 -8.62
C HIS A 106 -8.09 -4.88 -8.25
N ARG A 107 -7.16 -4.85 -9.22
CA ARG A 107 -5.79 -4.38 -9.04
C ARG A 107 -5.54 -3.16 -9.93
N TYR A 108 -5.22 -2.03 -9.33
CA TYR A 108 -5.02 -0.75 -10.02
C TYR A 108 -3.56 -0.33 -9.90
N LEU A 109 -2.89 -0.21 -11.03
CA LEU A 109 -1.53 0.32 -11.10
C LEU A 109 -1.59 1.85 -11.17
N MET A 110 -1.04 2.51 -10.16
CA MET A 110 -0.96 3.97 -10.13
C MET A 110 0.21 4.47 -10.98
N GLY A 111 0.00 5.56 -11.73
CA GLY A 111 1.09 6.25 -12.44
C GLY A 111 1.50 5.64 -13.78
N SER A 112 0.84 4.58 -14.25
CA SER A 112 1.06 3.99 -15.57
C SER A 112 -0.27 3.91 -16.35
N PRO A 113 -0.32 4.36 -17.61
CA PRO A 113 -1.47 4.13 -18.48
C PRO A 113 -1.52 2.68 -19.01
N HIS A 114 -0.42 1.93 -18.90
CA HIS A 114 -0.32 0.55 -19.36
C HIS A 114 -0.60 -0.43 -18.22
N VAL A 115 -1.62 -1.27 -18.40
CA VAL A 115 -1.91 -2.40 -17.52
C VAL A 115 -1.07 -3.59 -17.99
N PRO A 116 -0.14 -4.10 -17.17
CA PRO A 116 0.68 -5.23 -17.55
C PRO A 116 -0.11 -6.54 -17.50
N ASP A 117 0.39 -7.56 -18.20
CA ASP A 117 -0.08 -8.93 -18.00
C ASP A 117 0.35 -9.44 -16.62
N TRP A 118 -0.61 -9.46 -15.71
CA TRP A 118 -0.41 -9.94 -14.33
C TRP A 118 0.01 -11.40 -14.26
N GLY A 119 -0.42 -12.25 -15.20
CA GLY A 119 -0.06 -13.66 -15.24
C GLY A 119 1.43 -13.83 -15.52
N THR A 120 1.91 -13.18 -16.58
CA THR A 120 3.33 -13.18 -16.94
C THR A 120 4.20 -12.58 -15.81
N LEU A 121 3.79 -11.45 -15.22
CA LEU A 121 4.56 -10.85 -14.12
C LEU A 121 4.60 -11.73 -12.87
N ALA A 122 3.50 -12.39 -12.51
CA ALA A 122 3.47 -13.27 -11.34
C ALA A 122 4.47 -14.44 -11.50
N MET A 123 4.58 -15.00 -12.71
CA MET A 123 5.56 -16.04 -13.00
C MET A 123 7.00 -15.53 -12.88
N LEU A 124 7.29 -14.33 -13.40
CA LEU A 124 8.62 -13.73 -13.31
C LEU A 124 9.01 -13.39 -11.87
N CYS A 125 8.07 -12.88 -11.05
CA CYS A 125 8.33 -12.60 -9.64
C CYS A 125 8.62 -13.87 -8.83
N GLN A 126 8.03 -15.01 -9.18
CA GLN A 126 8.32 -16.31 -8.54
C GLN A 126 9.72 -16.84 -8.89
N GLN A 127 10.29 -16.45 -10.03
CA GLN A 127 11.61 -16.89 -10.49
C GLN A 127 12.77 -16.05 -9.95
N GLN A 128 12.49 -14.88 -9.35
CA GLN A 128 13.51 -13.96 -8.83
C GLN A 128 13.91 -14.21 -7.37
N ASP A 129 13.28 -15.16 -6.69
CA ASP A 129 13.67 -15.57 -5.34
C ASP A 129 14.73 -16.69 -5.42
N PRO A 130 16.02 -16.45 -5.08
CA PRO A 130 16.90 -17.57 -4.78
C PRO A 130 16.30 -18.32 -3.59
N LYS A 131 16.11 -19.63 -3.77
CA LYS A 131 15.81 -20.56 -2.69
C LYS A 131 16.88 -20.40 -1.60
N PRO A 132 16.53 -20.42 -0.30
CA PRO A 132 17.52 -20.32 0.78
C PRO A 132 18.61 -21.39 0.67
#